data_AF-A0A453FHG4-F1
#
_entry.id   AF-A0A453FHG4-F1
#
_cell.length_a   1.000
_cell.length_b   1.000
_cell.length_c   1.000
_cell.angle_alpha   90.00
_cell.angle_beta   90.00
_cell.angle_gamma   90.00
#
_symmetry.space_group_name_H-M   'P 1'
#
loop_
_entity.id
_entity.type
_entity.pdbx_description
1 polymer ?
#
loop_
_entity_poly.entity_id
_entity_poly.type
_entity_poly.pdbx_seq_one_letter_code
_entity_poly.pdbx_strand_id
1 'polypeptide(L)'
;GFVASVEAGAKGEMESTMKEIRGGGAPCVLDMDDAATVGGGVEDTYGEDRATEEQLVTPWTVSVASGYNLLRDPRYNKGLAFTEKERETHYLRGLLPPAVTSQELQERKIMHNIRQYQLPLQRYMAMMDLQEGNERLFYKLLIDNVEELLPIVYTPTVGEACQKYGSIFSRPQGLYISLKEKGKILEVLKNWPERSIQVIVVTDGERILGLGDLGCQGMGIPVGKLSLYTALGGVRPSACLPITLDVGTNNEELLNDEFYIGLRQRRVTGQEYADFLHEFMAAVKQNYGEKVLIQFEDFANHNAFDLLARYGTTHLVFNDDIQV
;
A
#
# COMPACT_ATOMS: atom_id res chain seq x y z
N GLY A 1 12.88 -53.78 32.06
CA GLY A 1 12.42 -54.77 33.05
C GLY A 1 10.97 -54.47 33.39
N PHE A 2 10.16 -55.53 33.49
CA PHE A 2 8.72 -55.58 33.89
C PHE A 2 7.73 -54.89 32.92
N VAL A 3 6.87 -55.54 32.11
CA VAL A 3 5.97 -56.74 32.19
C VAL A 3 4.56 -56.44 32.73
N ALA A 4 3.57 -56.69 31.85
CA ALA A 4 2.19 -57.19 32.07
C ALA A 4 1.17 -56.25 32.72
N SER A 5 -0.15 -56.31 32.48
CA SER A 5 -1.09 -57.01 31.55
C SER A 5 -2.48 -56.37 31.85
N VAL A 6 -3.60 -56.54 31.14
CA VAL A 6 -4.53 -57.69 31.19
C VAL A 6 -5.89 -57.26 30.54
N GLU A 7 -6.47 -58.17 29.72
CA GLU A 7 -7.90 -58.50 29.35
C GLU A 7 -8.90 -57.41 28.88
N ALA A 8 -9.77 -57.57 27.85
CA ALA A 8 -10.52 -58.66 27.17
C ALA A 8 -11.99 -58.88 27.61
N GLY A 9 -12.91 -58.86 26.62
CA GLY A 9 -14.30 -59.38 26.65
C GLY A 9 -15.41 -58.33 26.90
N ALA A 10 -16.66 -58.41 26.41
CA ALA A 10 -17.39 -59.30 25.49
C ALA A 10 -18.82 -58.72 25.25
N LYS A 11 -19.42 -59.02 24.07
CA LYS A 11 -20.85 -59.32 23.73
C LYS A 11 -22.07 -58.44 24.15
N GLY A 12 -22.99 -58.32 23.17
CA GLY A 12 -24.46 -58.13 23.28
C GLY A 12 -25.01 -57.52 21.97
N GLU A 13 -25.64 -58.26 21.02
CA GLU A 13 -27.08 -58.63 20.91
C GLU A 13 -28.01 -57.40 21.12
N MET A 14 -29.03 -57.07 20.30
CA MET A 14 -30.05 -57.94 19.69
C MET A 14 -30.99 -57.14 18.73
N GLU A 15 -31.54 -57.86 17.73
CA GLU A 15 -32.89 -57.74 17.10
C GLU A 15 -33.28 -56.53 16.21
N SER A 16 -33.62 -56.72 14.91
CA SER A 16 -34.83 -57.34 14.30
C SER A 16 -35.97 -56.30 14.16
N THR A 17 -36.80 -56.18 13.11
CA THR A 17 -37.44 -57.18 12.23
C THR A 17 -38.15 -56.45 11.06
N MET A 18 -38.14 -57.03 9.85
CA MET A 18 -39.25 -57.19 8.84
C MET A 18 -40.11 -55.98 8.38
N LYS A 19 -40.70 -55.90 7.17
CA LYS A 19 -40.86 -56.79 5.99
C LYS A 19 -41.42 -55.95 4.82
N GLU A 20 -41.02 -56.37 3.62
CA GLU A 20 -41.68 -56.33 2.28
C GLU A 20 -43.24 -56.23 2.29
N ILE A 21 -43.95 -55.72 1.26
CA ILE A 21 -44.14 -56.31 -0.08
C ILE A 21 -44.86 -55.32 -1.05
N ARG A 22 -44.27 -55.21 -2.26
CA ARG A 22 -44.77 -55.08 -3.66
C ARG A 22 -46.00 -54.25 -4.09
N GLY A 23 -45.77 -53.56 -5.21
CA GLY A 23 -46.65 -53.41 -6.38
C GLY A 23 -46.44 -52.03 -7.02
N GLY A 24 -46.20 -51.79 -8.32
CA GLY A 24 -46.11 -52.56 -9.56
C GLY A 24 -46.14 -51.52 -10.72
N GLY A 25 -45.63 -51.85 -11.91
CA GLY A 25 -45.93 -51.11 -13.16
C GLY A 25 -44.88 -50.11 -13.67
N ALA A 26 -44.65 -50.15 -14.98
CA ALA A 26 -43.57 -49.55 -15.78
C ALA A 26 -43.80 -48.04 -16.14
N PRO A 27 -42.86 -47.35 -16.82
CA PRO A 27 -42.68 -45.89 -16.79
C PRO A 27 -43.35 -45.11 -17.93
N CYS A 28 -43.61 -43.80 -17.71
CA CYS A 28 -43.96 -42.78 -18.72
C CYS A 28 -43.47 -41.42 -18.15
N VAL A 29 -42.34 -40.85 -18.57
CA VAL A 29 -42.07 -40.00 -19.76
C VAL A 29 -42.85 -38.66 -19.74
N LEU A 30 -42.08 -37.61 -19.38
CA LEU A 30 -42.19 -36.17 -19.67
C LEU A 30 -43.23 -35.34 -18.91
N ASP A 31 -42.75 -34.51 -17.98
CA ASP A 31 -42.62 -33.08 -18.27
C ASP A 31 -41.30 -32.56 -17.66
N MET A 32 -40.47 -31.99 -18.52
CA MET A 32 -39.26 -31.25 -18.19
C MET A 32 -39.64 -29.78 -18.07
N ASP A 33 -39.15 -29.11 -17.04
CA ASP A 33 -38.50 -27.81 -17.22
C ASP A 33 -37.31 -27.72 -16.24
N ASP A 34 -36.13 -27.78 -16.85
CA ASP A 34 -34.78 -27.57 -16.32
C ASP A 34 -34.59 -26.06 -15.98
N ALA A 35 -33.68 -25.61 -15.13
CA ALA A 35 -32.33 -26.11 -14.88
C ALA A 35 -31.72 -25.59 -13.56
N ALA A 36 -30.91 -26.46 -12.97
CA ALA A 36 -29.66 -26.20 -12.26
C ALA A 36 -29.70 -25.59 -10.83
N THR A 37 -30.14 -26.41 -9.89
CA THR A 37 -29.41 -26.60 -8.62
C THR A 37 -28.23 -27.56 -8.84
N VAL A 38 -26.99 -27.07 -8.76
CA VAL A 38 -25.78 -27.89 -8.53
C VAL A 38 -24.76 -26.93 -7.88
N GLY A 39 -24.26 -27.10 -6.66
CA GLY A 39 -23.91 -28.34 -5.97
C GLY A 39 -22.39 -28.41 -5.94
N GLY A 40 -21.81 -28.29 -4.73
CA GLY A 40 -20.46 -28.75 -4.36
C GLY A 40 -19.30 -28.32 -5.27
N GLY A 41 -18.46 -27.42 -4.77
CA GLY A 41 -17.10 -27.27 -5.30
C GLY A 41 -16.41 -28.64 -5.36
N VAL A 42 -15.86 -28.98 -6.51
CA VAL A 42 -15.08 -30.19 -6.70
C VAL A 42 -13.71 -29.94 -6.07
N GLU A 43 -13.47 -30.50 -4.88
CA GLU A 43 -12.12 -30.72 -4.37
C GLU A 43 -11.41 -31.67 -5.34
N ASP A 44 -10.34 -31.20 -5.99
CA ASP A 44 -9.39 -32.11 -6.60
C ASP A 44 -8.52 -32.73 -5.50
N THR A 45 -7.97 -33.92 -5.79
CA THR A 45 -7.22 -34.74 -4.83
C THR A 45 -5.86 -34.13 -4.45
N TYR A 46 -5.56 -32.91 -4.92
CA TYR A 46 -4.32 -32.18 -4.67
C TYR A 46 -4.53 -30.73 -4.23
N GLY A 47 -5.73 -30.28 -3.83
CA GLY A 47 -5.93 -29.03 -3.08
C GLY A 47 -5.24 -27.79 -3.66
N GLU A 48 -5.10 -27.69 -4.98
CA GLU A 48 -4.57 -26.50 -5.63
C GLU A 48 -5.75 -25.60 -6.02
N ASP A 49 -5.89 -24.49 -5.31
CA ASP A 49 -6.89 -23.45 -5.53
C ASP A 49 -6.70 -22.81 -6.92
N ARG A 50 -7.33 -23.41 -7.95
CA ARG A 50 -7.27 -22.96 -9.35
C ARG A 50 -7.66 -21.50 -9.57
N ALA A 51 -8.39 -20.87 -8.64
CA ALA A 51 -8.76 -19.47 -8.71
C ALA A 51 -7.55 -18.51 -8.62
N THR A 52 -6.41 -18.96 -8.09
CA THR A 52 -5.19 -18.13 -8.01
C THR A 52 -4.39 -18.10 -9.31
N GLU A 53 -4.57 -19.08 -10.20
CA GLU A 53 -3.79 -19.21 -11.45
C GLU A 53 -4.27 -18.27 -12.57
N GLU A 54 -5.53 -17.81 -12.56
CA GLU A 54 -6.07 -16.82 -13.51
C GLU A 54 -5.78 -15.35 -13.11
N GLN A 55 -4.82 -15.11 -12.22
CA GLN A 55 -4.48 -13.75 -11.81
C GLN A 55 -3.74 -12.99 -12.91
N LEU A 56 -4.21 -11.76 -13.19
CA LEU A 56 -3.51 -10.79 -14.04
C LEU A 56 -2.08 -10.56 -13.52
N VAL A 57 -1.04 -10.93 -14.27
CA VAL A 57 0.36 -10.66 -13.89
C VAL A 57 0.90 -9.53 -14.74
N THR A 58 1.45 -8.49 -14.10
CA THR A 58 2.20 -7.45 -14.82
C THR A 58 3.50 -8.05 -15.38
N PRO A 59 3.71 -8.04 -16.70
CA PRO A 59 4.90 -8.65 -17.31
C PRO A 59 6.12 -7.73 -17.18
N TRP A 60 6.69 -7.65 -15.97
CA TRP A 60 7.88 -6.84 -15.72
C TRP A 60 9.10 -7.37 -16.45
N THR A 61 9.85 -6.48 -17.09
CA THR A 61 11.14 -6.78 -17.71
C THR A 61 12.27 -6.22 -16.88
N VAL A 62 13.27 -7.03 -16.58
CA VAL A 62 14.48 -6.58 -15.86
C VAL A 62 15.60 -6.36 -16.86
N SER A 63 16.19 -5.16 -16.82
CA SER A 63 17.35 -4.80 -17.64
C SER A 63 18.38 -4.04 -16.80
N VAL A 64 19.65 -4.08 -17.19
CA VAL A 64 20.70 -3.35 -16.48
C VAL A 64 20.53 -1.85 -16.71
N ALA A 65 20.29 -1.10 -15.64
CA ALA A 65 20.21 0.35 -15.71
C ALA A 65 21.57 0.97 -16.08
N SER A 66 21.57 1.81 -17.11
CA SER A 66 22.74 2.54 -17.60
C SER A 66 22.31 3.87 -18.24
N GLY A 67 23.27 4.76 -18.51
CA GLY A 67 23.02 6.06 -19.12
C GLY A 67 21.98 6.87 -18.35
N TYR A 68 21.07 7.53 -19.07
CA TYR A 68 20.01 8.33 -18.45
C TYR A 68 18.99 7.52 -17.64
N ASN A 69 18.79 6.23 -17.94
CA ASN A 69 17.86 5.40 -17.16
C ASN A 69 18.39 5.24 -15.72
N LEU A 70 19.69 5.05 -15.55
CA LEU A 70 20.32 5.02 -14.23
C LEU A 70 20.29 6.38 -13.52
N LEU A 71 20.47 7.48 -14.25
CA LEU A 71 20.43 8.84 -13.66
C LEU A 71 19.02 9.29 -13.26
N ARG A 72 17.98 8.73 -13.88
CA ARG A 72 16.58 9.07 -13.60
C ARG A 72 15.93 8.19 -12.53
N ASP A 73 16.55 7.07 -12.19
CA ASP A 73 16.08 6.19 -11.13
C ASP A 73 16.60 6.68 -9.76
N PRO A 74 15.74 7.23 -8.89
CA PRO A 74 16.17 7.80 -7.62
C PRO A 74 16.78 6.76 -6.66
N ARG A 75 16.46 5.47 -6.82
CA ARG A 75 16.97 4.38 -5.99
C ARG A 75 18.47 4.14 -6.21
N TYR A 76 18.92 4.36 -7.44
CA TYR A 76 20.29 4.08 -7.88
C TYR A 76 21.11 5.32 -8.24
N ASN A 77 20.46 6.44 -8.53
CA ASN A 77 21.15 7.68 -8.86
C ASN A 77 22.02 8.16 -7.68
N LYS A 78 23.29 8.45 -7.96
CA LYS A 78 24.27 9.01 -7.01
C LYS A 78 24.65 10.45 -7.35
N GLY A 79 24.08 11.02 -8.42
CA GLY A 79 24.49 12.32 -8.96
C GLY A 79 26.01 12.37 -9.22
N LEU A 80 26.68 13.39 -8.71
CA LEU A 80 28.13 13.55 -8.88
C LEU A 80 28.98 12.56 -8.06
N ALA A 81 28.37 11.71 -7.23
CA ALA A 81 29.07 10.72 -6.42
C ALA A 81 29.34 9.40 -7.16
N PHE A 82 28.87 9.25 -8.40
CA PHE A 82 29.37 8.18 -9.28
C PHE A 82 30.87 8.34 -9.49
N THR A 83 31.62 7.28 -9.19
CA THR A 83 33.07 7.19 -9.41
C THR A 83 33.39 7.13 -10.91
N GLU A 84 34.62 7.45 -11.30
CA GLU A 84 35.04 7.35 -12.70
C GLU A 84 34.81 5.96 -13.30
N LYS A 85 35.09 4.91 -12.52
CA LYS A 85 34.86 3.52 -12.93
C LYS A 85 33.38 3.21 -13.15
N GLU A 86 32.50 3.66 -12.26
CA GLU A 86 31.05 3.51 -12.45
C GLU A 86 30.56 4.28 -13.67
N ARG A 87 31.09 5.50 -13.89
CA ARG A 87 30.72 6.31 -15.06
C ARG A 87 31.13 5.65 -16.37
N GLU A 88 32.28 5.00 -16.41
CA GLU A 88 32.73 4.21 -17.56
C GLU A 88 31.86 2.96 -17.75
N THR A 89 31.65 2.19 -16.68
CA THR A 89 30.93 0.90 -16.72
C THR A 89 29.44 1.07 -17.08
N HIS A 90 28.81 2.15 -16.61
CA HIS A 90 27.38 2.41 -16.79
C HIS A 90 27.06 3.47 -17.85
N TYR A 91 28.02 3.78 -18.75
CA TYR A 91 27.82 4.72 -19.86
C TYR A 91 27.36 6.12 -19.41
N LEU A 92 27.94 6.64 -18.33
CA LEU A 92 27.65 7.98 -17.79
C LEU A 92 28.72 9.02 -18.17
N ARG A 93 29.84 8.60 -18.77
CA ARG A 93 30.92 9.50 -19.17
C ARG A 93 30.40 10.54 -20.18
N GLY A 94 30.61 11.82 -19.88
CA GLY A 94 30.09 12.94 -20.67
C GLY A 94 28.66 13.37 -20.33
N LEU A 95 27.89 12.56 -19.58
CA LEU A 95 26.57 12.94 -19.08
C LEU A 95 26.63 13.73 -17.76
N LEU A 96 27.72 13.58 -17.02
CA LEU A 96 27.99 14.28 -15.77
C LEU A 96 29.24 15.16 -15.92
N PRO A 97 29.30 16.31 -15.22
CA PRO A 97 30.52 17.11 -15.06
C PRO A 97 31.71 16.26 -14.56
N PRO A 98 32.96 16.63 -14.89
CA PRO A 98 34.14 15.82 -14.60
C PRO A 98 34.44 15.65 -13.10
N ALA A 99 33.94 16.53 -12.24
CA ALA A 99 34.17 16.40 -10.80
C ALA A 99 33.41 15.20 -10.21
N VAL A 100 34.10 14.40 -9.40
CA VAL A 100 33.50 13.40 -8.50
C VAL A 100 33.41 14.00 -7.11
N THR A 101 32.22 14.00 -6.51
CA THR A 101 31.98 14.59 -5.18
C THR A 101 31.56 13.51 -4.20
N SER A 102 32.09 13.53 -2.97
CA SER A 102 31.63 12.61 -1.93
C SER A 102 30.17 12.88 -1.52
N GLN A 103 29.52 11.89 -0.92
CA GLN A 103 28.14 12.01 -0.47
C GLN A 103 28.00 13.09 0.61
N GLU A 104 28.99 13.24 1.49
CA GLU A 104 29.05 14.26 2.56
C GLU A 104 29.18 15.67 1.99
N LEU A 105 29.89 15.85 0.86
CA LEU A 105 29.95 17.14 0.19
C LEU A 105 28.62 17.48 -0.49
N GLN A 106 27.94 16.49 -1.08
CA GLN A 106 26.60 16.69 -1.64
C GLN A 106 25.61 17.08 -0.54
N GLU A 107 25.62 16.37 0.58
CA GLU A 107 24.79 16.67 1.75
C GLU A 107 24.97 18.11 2.23
N ARG A 108 26.23 18.54 2.47
CA ARG A 108 26.52 19.93 2.87
C ARG A 108 26.04 20.95 1.86
N LYS A 109 26.19 20.67 0.56
CA LYS A 109 25.70 21.55 -0.52
C LYS A 109 24.17 21.67 -0.48
N ILE A 110 23.47 20.56 -0.33
CA ILE A 110 22.00 20.56 -0.30
C ILE A 110 21.50 21.26 0.97
N MET A 111 22.08 20.99 2.14
CA MET A 111 21.73 21.70 3.37
C MET A 111 21.98 23.21 3.27
N HIS A 112 23.08 23.63 2.63
CA HIS A 112 23.33 25.05 2.36
C HIS A 112 22.20 25.67 1.55
N ASN A 113 21.75 25.01 0.48
CA ASN A 113 20.65 25.49 -0.35
C ASN A 113 19.31 25.50 0.41
N ILE A 114 19.00 24.45 1.18
CA ILE A 114 17.76 24.36 1.96
C ILE A 114 17.63 25.53 2.95
N ARG A 115 18.73 25.88 3.62
CA ARG A 115 18.77 27.01 4.58
C ARG A 115 18.59 28.37 3.93
N GLN A 116 18.79 28.50 2.61
CA GLN A 116 18.56 29.75 1.86
C GLN A 116 17.10 30.00 1.51
N TYR A 117 16.25 28.95 1.48
CA TYR A 117 14.82 29.14 1.29
C TYR A 117 14.20 29.87 2.48
N GLN A 118 13.29 30.80 2.18
CA GLN A 118 12.67 31.65 3.18
C GLN A 118 11.43 31.01 3.80
N LEU A 119 10.66 30.27 2.98
CA LEU A 119 9.42 29.64 3.43
C LEU A 119 9.66 28.15 3.74
N PRO A 120 9.10 27.62 4.85
CA PRO A 120 9.16 26.19 5.16
C PRO A 120 8.65 25.31 4.02
N LEU A 121 7.57 25.72 3.35
CA LEU A 121 7.02 24.99 2.21
C LEU A 121 8.01 24.84 1.04
N GLN A 122 8.84 25.84 0.77
CA GLN A 122 9.89 25.75 -0.26
C GLN A 122 10.95 24.71 0.13
N ARG A 123 11.28 24.62 1.43
CA ARG A 123 12.19 23.59 1.95
C ARG A 123 11.56 22.20 1.82
N TYR A 124 10.27 22.06 2.10
CA TYR A 124 9.53 20.81 1.90
C TYR A 124 9.57 20.38 0.43
N MET A 125 9.24 21.27 -0.50
CA MET A 125 9.30 20.97 -1.95
C MET A 125 10.70 20.52 -2.38
N ALA A 126 11.75 21.22 -1.91
CA ALA A 126 13.13 20.84 -2.22
C ALA A 126 13.52 19.47 -1.63
N MET A 127 12.97 19.09 -0.47
CA MET A 127 13.17 17.78 0.14
C MET A 127 12.46 16.67 -0.65
N MET A 128 11.22 16.90 -1.10
CA MET A 128 10.48 15.94 -1.92
C MET A 128 11.15 15.76 -3.30
N ASP A 129 11.61 16.85 -3.92
CA ASP A 129 12.38 16.80 -5.16
C ASP A 129 13.70 16.02 -5.00
N LEU A 130 14.34 16.11 -3.83
CA LEU A 130 15.54 15.34 -3.52
C LEU A 130 15.22 13.85 -3.36
N GLN A 131 14.12 13.51 -2.67
CA GLN A 131 13.68 12.12 -2.51
C GLN A 131 13.46 11.45 -3.86
N GLU A 132 12.79 12.13 -4.78
CA GLU A 132 12.50 11.65 -6.15
C GLU A 132 13.67 11.82 -7.12
N GLY A 133 14.79 12.39 -6.68
CA GLY A 133 16.01 12.55 -7.47
C GLY A 133 17.15 11.63 -7.03
N ASN A 134 17.33 11.43 -5.73
CA ASN A 134 18.37 10.61 -5.11
C ASN A 134 17.92 10.22 -3.70
N GLU A 135 17.23 9.08 -3.63
CA GLU A 135 16.61 8.53 -2.42
C GLU A 135 17.63 8.36 -1.28
N ARG A 136 18.82 7.86 -1.60
CA ARG A 136 19.88 7.62 -0.60
C ARG A 136 20.41 8.91 0.01
N LEU A 137 20.58 9.95 -0.81
CA LEU A 137 21.03 11.25 -0.32
C LEU A 137 19.94 11.93 0.52
N PHE A 138 18.67 11.80 0.13
CA PHE A 138 17.54 12.26 0.94
C PHE A 138 17.56 11.66 2.34
N TYR A 139 17.61 10.33 2.46
CA TYR A 139 17.61 9.69 3.78
C TYR A 139 18.87 9.98 4.58
N LYS A 140 20.06 10.01 3.96
CA LYS A 140 21.29 10.39 4.67
C LYS A 140 21.19 11.81 5.25
N LEU A 141 20.75 12.77 4.42
CA LEU A 141 20.58 14.16 4.83
C LEU A 141 19.54 14.31 5.95
N LEU A 142 18.43 13.57 5.86
CA LEU A 142 17.39 13.56 6.90
C LEU A 142 17.87 12.94 8.22
N ILE A 143 18.60 11.82 8.17
CA ILE A 143 19.14 11.15 9.36
C ILE A 143 20.15 12.05 10.08
N ASP A 144 21.10 12.61 9.34
CA ASP A 144 22.20 13.39 9.91
C ASP A 144 21.74 14.77 10.44
N ASN A 145 20.58 15.28 9.97
CA ASN A 145 20.06 16.60 10.33
C ASN A 145 18.60 16.52 10.82
N VAL A 146 18.24 15.42 11.49
CA VAL A 146 16.85 15.11 11.86
C VAL A 146 16.17 16.23 12.65
N GLU A 147 16.85 16.84 13.61
CA GLU A 147 16.28 17.90 14.45
C GLU A 147 15.85 19.14 13.63
N GLU A 148 16.65 19.51 12.62
CA GLU A 148 16.36 20.66 11.75
C GLU A 148 15.32 20.35 10.68
N LEU A 149 15.33 19.12 10.14
CA LEU A 149 14.53 18.74 8.98
C LEU A 149 13.21 18.07 9.31
N LEU A 150 13.06 17.46 10.49
CA LEU A 150 11.80 16.86 10.93
C LEU A 150 10.61 17.83 10.84
N PRO A 151 10.68 19.09 11.33
CA PRO A 151 9.57 20.02 11.19
C PRO A 151 9.28 20.45 9.74
N ILE A 152 10.21 20.19 8.81
CA ILE A 152 10.06 20.49 7.38
C ILE A 152 9.38 19.33 6.66
N VAL A 153 9.88 18.09 6.81
CA VAL A 153 9.34 16.91 6.09
C VAL A 153 8.12 16.30 6.76
N TYR A 154 7.83 16.71 8.00
CA TYR A 154 6.69 16.25 8.79
C TYR A 154 5.98 17.46 9.43
N THR A 155 5.34 17.28 10.58
CA THR A 155 4.56 18.35 11.23
C THR A 155 5.45 19.49 11.73
N PRO A 156 5.08 20.77 11.52
CA PRO A 156 3.79 21.23 10.99
C PRO A 156 3.75 21.42 9.46
N THR A 157 4.90 21.49 8.77
CA THR A 157 4.95 21.88 7.35
C THR A 157 4.26 20.90 6.40
N VAL A 158 4.25 19.60 6.71
CA VAL A 158 3.50 18.61 5.93
C VAL A 158 2.00 18.91 5.87
N GLY A 159 1.43 19.51 6.92
CA GLY A 159 0.04 19.94 6.95
C GLY A 159 -0.23 21.07 5.95
N GLU A 160 0.65 22.08 5.91
CA GLU A 160 0.60 23.14 4.90
C GLU A 160 0.77 22.57 3.48
N ALA A 161 1.67 21.61 3.31
CA ALA A 161 1.86 20.92 2.04
C ALA A 161 0.59 20.17 1.61
N CYS A 162 -0.12 19.51 2.52
CA CYS A 162 -1.40 18.86 2.21
C CYS A 162 -2.50 19.88 1.83
N GLN A 163 -2.54 21.06 2.44
CA GLN A 163 -3.51 22.09 2.05
C GLN A 163 -3.26 22.60 0.63
N LYS A 164 -1.98 22.71 0.24
CA LYS A 164 -1.56 23.24 -1.06
C LYS A 164 -1.16 22.15 -2.07
N TYR A 165 -1.45 20.88 -1.78
CA TYR A 165 -0.82 19.75 -2.46
C TYR A 165 -1.03 19.78 -3.97
N GLY A 166 -2.24 20.11 -4.43
CA GLY A 166 -2.53 20.25 -5.86
C GLY A 166 -1.71 21.34 -6.54
N SER A 167 -1.55 22.50 -5.89
CA SER A 167 -0.78 23.62 -6.43
C SER A 167 0.74 23.40 -6.46
N ILE A 168 1.27 22.58 -5.55
CA ILE A 168 2.71 22.27 -5.46
C ILE A 168 3.06 20.92 -6.10
N PHE A 169 2.08 20.20 -6.63
CA PHE A 169 2.26 18.86 -7.18
C PHE A 169 3.30 18.88 -8.31
N SER A 170 4.35 18.07 -8.18
CA SER A 170 5.43 17.99 -9.17
C SER A 170 5.61 16.55 -9.66
N ARG A 171 6.26 15.70 -8.87
CA ARG A 171 6.47 14.28 -9.13
C ARG A 171 5.52 13.46 -8.28
N PRO A 172 4.82 12.47 -8.86
CA PRO A 172 3.89 11.64 -8.11
C PRO A 172 4.63 10.79 -7.09
N GLN A 173 4.10 10.73 -5.87
CA GLN A 173 4.56 9.85 -4.80
C GLN A 173 3.40 9.02 -4.26
N GLY A 174 3.67 7.75 -3.99
CA GLY A 174 2.65 6.81 -3.52
C GLY A 174 1.66 6.35 -4.59
N LEU A 175 0.60 5.70 -4.12
CA LEU A 175 -0.43 5.10 -4.95
C LEU A 175 -1.81 5.67 -4.59
N TYR A 176 -2.53 6.14 -5.60
CA TYR A 176 -3.88 6.67 -5.46
C TYR A 176 -4.89 5.62 -5.91
N ILE A 177 -5.89 5.36 -5.08
CA ILE A 177 -6.97 4.42 -5.40
C ILE A 177 -8.28 5.16 -5.15
N SER A 178 -9.05 5.42 -6.20
CA SER A 178 -10.30 6.16 -6.08
C SER A 178 -11.51 5.25 -6.22
N LEU A 179 -12.71 5.78 -5.96
CA LEU A 179 -13.96 5.05 -6.21
C LEU A 179 -14.14 4.61 -7.66
N LYS A 180 -13.47 5.25 -8.63
CA LYS A 180 -13.52 4.83 -10.04
C LYS A 180 -12.88 3.46 -10.25
N GLU A 181 -11.99 3.05 -9.35
CA GLU A 181 -11.28 1.78 -9.40
C GLU A 181 -11.97 0.70 -8.55
N LYS A 182 -13.18 0.93 -8.01
CA LYS A 182 -13.98 -0.09 -7.34
C LYS A 182 -14.22 -1.29 -8.29
N GLY A 183 -13.98 -2.49 -7.80
CA GLY A 183 -13.95 -3.75 -8.55
C GLY A 183 -12.60 -4.06 -9.23
N LYS A 184 -11.62 -3.17 -9.17
CA LYS A 184 -10.32 -3.27 -9.86
C LYS A 184 -9.13 -2.89 -8.97
N ILE A 185 -9.30 -2.81 -7.65
CA ILE A 185 -8.25 -2.33 -6.75
C ILE A 185 -6.99 -3.21 -6.85
N LEU A 186 -7.15 -4.53 -6.99
CA LEU A 186 -6.03 -5.46 -7.17
C LEU A 186 -5.19 -5.14 -8.42
N GLU A 187 -5.82 -4.70 -9.51
CA GLU A 187 -5.12 -4.31 -10.74
C GLU A 187 -4.28 -3.04 -10.50
N VAL A 188 -4.82 -2.09 -9.74
CA VAL A 188 -4.10 -0.85 -9.37
C VAL A 188 -2.88 -1.17 -8.52
N LEU A 189 -3.01 -2.04 -7.52
CA LEU A 189 -1.88 -2.48 -6.67
C LEU A 189 -0.77 -3.16 -7.49
N LYS A 190 -1.14 -3.89 -8.55
CA LYS A 190 -0.18 -4.58 -9.43
C LYS A 190 0.64 -3.64 -10.31
N ASN A 191 0.22 -2.38 -10.47
CA ASN A 191 1.00 -1.34 -11.14
C ASN A 191 2.16 -0.83 -10.28
N TRP A 192 2.13 -1.03 -8.96
CA TRP A 192 3.25 -0.65 -8.10
C TRP A 192 4.49 -1.51 -8.43
N PRO A 193 5.66 -0.89 -8.69
CA PRO A 193 6.83 -1.60 -9.20
C PRO A 193 7.51 -2.49 -8.15
N GLU A 194 7.37 -2.16 -6.86
CA GLU A 194 7.96 -2.97 -5.78
C GLU A 194 7.02 -4.11 -5.38
N ARG A 195 7.51 -5.34 -5.42
CA ARG A 195 6.71 -6.55 -5.09
C ARG A 195 6.71 -6.88 -3.60
N SER A 196 7.78 -6.55 -2.89
CA SER A 196 7.99 -6.96 -1.50
C SER A 196 7.65 -5.84 -0.52
N ILE A 197 6.39 -5.43 -0.52
CA ILE A 197 5.88 -4.42 0.42
C ILE A 197 5.72 -5.04 1.80
N GLN A 198 6.14 -4.29 2.82
CA GLN A 198 6.09 -4.68 4.24
C GLN A 198 5.27 -3.69 5.07
N VAL A 199 5.29 -2.40 4.72
CA VAL A 199 4.56 -1.35 5.44
C VAL A 199 3.77 -0.51 4.45
N ILE A 200 2.46 -0.47 4.64
CA ILE A 200 1.54 0.44 3.97
C ILE A 200 1.11 1.47 5.01
N VAL A 201 1.21 2.75 4.65
CA VAL A 201 0.52 3.81 5.39
C VAL A 201 -0.57 4.33 4.46
N VAL A 202 -1.81 4.28 4.94
CA VAL A 202 -2.99 4.61 4.16
C VAL A 202 -3.82 5.68 4.85
N THR A 203 -4.38 6.61 4.08
CA THR A 203 -5.32 7.63 4.55
C THR A 203 -6.45 7.80 3.54
N ASP A 204 -7.61 8.27 3.97
CA ASP A 204 -8.66 8.81 3.10
C ASP A 204 -8.73 10.36 3.14
N GLY A 205 -7.83 10.98 3.92
CA GLY A 205 -7.69 12.42 4.08
C GLY A 205 -8.87 13.13 4.73
N GLU A 206 -9.75 12.43 5.44
CA GLU A 206 -10.93 13.04 6.08
C GLU A 206 -10.57 13.89 7.30
N ARG A 207 -9.50 13.55 8.01
CA ARG A 207 -9.07 14.24 9.22
C ARG A 207 -7.55 14.40 9.24
N ILE A 208 -7.01 15.18 8.30
CA ILE A 208 -5.58 15.47 8.25
C ILE A 208 -5.20 16.34 9.45
N LEU A 209 -4.50 15.76 10.43
CA LEU A 209 -4.09 16.43 11.66
C LEU A 209 -5.27 17.19 12.34
N GLY A 210 -5.12 18.50 12.56
CA GLY A 210 -6.18 19.41 12.99
C GLY A 210 -6.76 20.27 11.86
N LEU A 211 -6.46 19.96 10.60
CA LEU A 211 -6.83 20.75 9.42
C LEU A 211 -8.13 20.29 8.78
N GLY A 212 -8.63 19.11 9.18
CA GLY A 212 -9.90 18.56 8.71
C GLY A 212 -9.75 17.81 7.38
N ASP A 213 -10.80 17.88 6.57
CA ASP A 213 -10.90 17.13 5.32
C ASP A 213 -10.07 17.81 4.21
N LEU A 214 -9.03 17.12 3.73
CA LEU A 214 -8.24 17.53 2.57
C LEU A 214 -8.33 16.54 1.40
N GLY A 215 -9.17 15.50 1.53
CA GLY A 215 -9.40 14.47 0.51
C GLY A 215 -8.11 13.88 -0.04
N CYS A 216 -8.04 13.76 -1.37
CA CYS A 216 -6.88 13.23 -2.09
C CYS A 216 -5.55 13.99 -1.81
N GLN A 217 -5.62 15.24 -1.36
CA GLN A 217 -4.41 16.00 -1.00
C GLN A 217 -3.76 15.54 0.33
N GLY A 218 -4.43 14.65 1.07
CA GLY A 218 -3.89 14.02 2.26
C GLY A 218 -2.66 13.14 2.03
N MET A 219 -2.30 12.80 0.78
CA MET A 219 -1.16 11.96 0.42
C MET A 219 0.18 12.41 1.04
N GLY A 220 0.34 13.70 1.34
CA GLY A 220 1.54 14.19 2.02
C GLY A 220 1.82 13.48 3.36
N ILE A 221 0.78 13.07 4.09
CA ILE A 221 0.90 12.39 5.38
C ILE A 221 1.50 10.98 5.27
N PRO A 222 0.94 10.03 4.49
CA PRO A 222 1.54 8.71 4.36
C PRO A 222 2.96 8.75 3.77
N VAL A 223 3.24 9.68 2.83
CA VAL A 223 4.60 9.90 2.31
C VAL A 223 5.56 10.35 3.42
N GLY A 224 5.15 11.34 4.23
CA GLY A 224 5.92 11.82 5.37
C GLY A 224 6.17 10.73 6.41
N LYS A 225 5.13 10.02 6.84
CA LYS A 225 5.19 8.91 7.81
C LYS A 225 6.16 7.82 7.36
N LEU A 226 6.08 7.37 6.10
CA LEU A 226 6.97 6.34 5.58
C LEU A 226 8.42 6.80 5.44
N SER A 227 8.63 8.11 5.24
CA SER A 227 9.97 8.69 5.30
C SER A 227 10.56 8.60 6.71
N LEU A 228 9.74 8.78 7.75
CA LEU A 228 10.15 8.59 9.15
C LEU A 228 10.38 7.11 9.50
N TYR A 229 9.55 6.19 8.99
CA TYR A 229 9.79 4.74 9.11
C TYR A 229 11.18 4.34 8.63
N THR A 230 11.63 4.94 7.54
CA THR A 230 12.99 4.70 7.04
C THR A 230 14.03 5.41 7.89
N ALA A 231 13.91 6.73 8.07
CA ALA A 231 14.96 7.53 8.69
C ALA A 231 15.16 7.20 10.17
N LEU A 232 14.08 6.90 10.90
CA LEU A 232 14.10 6.63 12.34
C LEU A 232 14.01 5.13 12.65
N GLY A 233 13.21 4.40 11.88
CA GLY A 233 12.95 2.97 12.09
C GLY A 233 13.84 2.02 11.28
N GLY A 234 14.62 2.52 10.33
CA GLY A 234 15.48 1.69 9.47
C GLY A 234 14.73 0.77 8.52
N VAL A 235 13.43 0.99 8.30
CA VAL A 235 12.64 0.24 7.32
C VAL A 235 13.14 0.59 5.92
N ARG A 236 13.22 -0.41 5.02
CA ARG A 236 13.68 -0.16 3.65
C ARG A 236 12.63 0.66 2.90
N PRO A 237 13.00 1.77 2.23
CA PRO A 237 12.07 2.58 1.43
C PRO A 237 11.32 1.78 0.38
N SER A 238 12.01 0.86 -0.31
CA SER A 238 11.42 -0.01 -1.32
C SER A 238 10.40 -1.02 -0.78
N ALA A 239 10.28 -1.14 0.55
CA ALA A 239 9.27 -1.97 1.21
C ALA A 239 8.10 -1.14 1.78
N CYS A 240 8.12 0.18 1.56
CA CYS A 240 7.12 1.13 2.00
C CYS A 240 6.19 1.48 0.83
N LEU A 241 4.89 1.58 1.09
CA LEU A 241 3.89 1.96 0.10
C LEU A 241 2.92 2.99 0.69
N PRO A 242 3.03 4.28 0.32
CA PRO A 242 2.06 5.30 0.70
C PRO A 242 0.80 5.17 -0.16
N ILE A 243 -0.37 5.17 0.47
CA ILE A 243 -1.66 5.06 -0.24
C ILE A 243 -2.62 6.17 0.19
N THR A 244 -3.32 6.74 -0.78
CA THR A 244 -4.50 7.60 -0.52
C THR A 244 -5.73 6.99 -1.17
N LEU A 245 -6.78 6.83 -0.38
CA LEU A 245 -8.09 6.33 -0.79
C LEU A 245 -9.00 7.51 -1.09
N ASP A 246 -9.19 7.82 -2.38
CA ASP A 246 -9.98 8.97 -2.80
C ASP A 246 -11.46 8.59 -2.99
N VAL A 247 -12.23 8.88 -1.96
CA VAL A 247 -13.68 8.65 -1.91
C VAL A 247 -14.49 9.93 -2.11
N GLY A 248 -13.84 11.01 -2.58
CA GLY A 248 -14.36 12.38 -2.59
C GLY A 248 -13.91 13.18 -1.38
N THR A 249 -14.36 14.44 -1.31
CA THR A 249 -14.09 15.35 -0.18
C THR A 249 -15.30 16.20 0.16
N ASN A 250 -15.49 16.49 1.44
CA ASN A 250 -16.50 17.43 1.92
C ASN A 250 -15.96 18.86 2.05
N ASN A 251 -14.71 19.09 1.67
CA ASN A 251 -14.12 20.43 1.66
C ASN A 251 -14.55 21.21 0.43
N GLU A 252 -15.44 22.20 0.63
CA GLU A 252 -15.96 23.05 -0.45
C GLU A 252 -14.87 23.91 -1.12
N GLU A 253 -13.84 24.33 -0.38
CA GLU A 253 -12.75 25.10 -0.98
C GLU A 253 -12.01 24.25 -2.02
N LEU A 254 -11.73 22.98 -1.70
CA LEU A 254 -11.06 22.05 -2.62
C LEU A 254 -11.95 21.64 -3.80
N LEU A 255 -13.26 21.45 -3.59
CA LEU A 255 -14.18 21.14 -4.68
C LEU A 255 -14.20 22.25 -5.75
N ASN A 256 -14.05 23.50 -5.31
CA ASN A 256 -14.03 24.69 -6.16
C ASN A 256 -12.62 25.09 -6.63
N ASP A 257 -11.55 24.49 -6.10
CA ASP A 257 -10.17 24.78 -6.49
C ASP A 257 -9.80 24.10 -7.81
N GLU A 258 -9.40 24.86 -8.83
CA GLU A 258 -8.99 24.33 -10.14
C GLU A 258 -7.79 23.38 -10.08
N PHE A 259 -6.93 23.50 -9.07
CA PHE A 259 -5.75 22.65 -8.89
C PHE A 259 -6.00 21.40 -8.04
N TYR A 260 -7.22 21.20 -7.52
CA TYR A 260 -7.55 19.99 -6.77
C TYR A 260 -7.34 18.73 -7.63
N ILE A 261 -6.59 17.78 -7.08
CA ILE A 261 -6.13 16.55 -7.76
C ILE A 261 -7.05 15.35 -7.56
N GLY A 262 -8.04 15.45 -6.66
CA GLY A 262 -8.94 14.35 -6.34
C GLY A 262 -10.26 14.34 -7.13
N LEU A 263 -11.13 13.40 -6.77
CA LEU A 263 -12.49 13.33 -7.27
C LEU A 263 -13.30 14.55 -6.80
N ARG A 264 -13.79 15.35 -7.76
CA ARG A 264 -14.64 16.53 -7.51
C ARG A 264 -16.07 16.13 -7.19
N GLN A 265 -16.24 15.43 -6.08
CA GLN A 265 -17.51 14.99 -5.54
C GLN A 265 -17.45 14.96 -4.01
N ARG A 266 -18.62 15.01 -3.36
CA ARG A 266 -18.75 14.78 -1.92
C ARG A 266 -18.32 13.36 -1.55
N ARG A 267 -17.89 13.17 -0.30
CA ARG A 267 -17.51 11.84 0.21
C ARG A 267 -18.69 10.87 0.09
N VAL A 268 -18.43 9.67 -0.41
CA VAL A 268 -19.40 8.58 -0.26
C VAL A 268 -19.40 8.09 1.18
N THR A 269 -20.54 7.61 1.65
CA THR A 269 -20.73 7.18 3.04
C THR A 269 -21.51 5.87 3.09
N GLY A 270 -21.59 5.27 4.28
CA GLY A 270 -22.38 4.06 4.50
C GLY A 270 -21.82 2.84 3.77
N GLN A 271 -22.71 2.02 3.22
CA GLN A 271 -22.33 0.71 2.66
C GLN A 271 -21.35 0.82 1.49
N GLU A 272 -21.49 1.83 0.65
CA GLU A 272 -20.61 1.98 -0.52
C GLU A 272 -19.14 2.19 -0.13
N TYR A 273 -18.90 3.03 0.89
CA TYR A 273 -17.58 3.26 1.48
C TYR A 273 -17.05 1.98 2.16
N ALA A 274 -17.91 1.29 2.92
CA ALA A 274 -17.54 0.07 3.62
C ALA A 274 -17.14 -1.06 2.64
N ASP A 275 -17.85 -1.20 1.52
CA ASP A 275 -17.54 -2.18 0.47
C ASP A 275 -16.22 -1.85 -0.23
N PHE A 276 -15.98 -0.56 -0.52
CA PHE A 276 -14.74 -0.11 -1.14
C PHE A 276 -13.53 -0.37 -0.26
N LEU A 277 -13.61 -0.07 1.05
CA LEU A 277 -12.55 -0.39 2.00
C LEU A 277 -12.36 -1.90 2.17
N HIS A 278 -13.44 -2.68 2.14
CA HIS A 278 -13.34 -4.13 2.22
C HIS A 278 -12.60 -4.72 1.02
N GLU A 279 -12.92 -4.25 -0.19
CA GLU A 279 -12.19 -4.62 -1.40
C GLU A 279 -10.71 -4.25 -1.29
N PHE A 280 -10.38 -3.04 -0.81
CA PHE A 280 -9.00 -2.61 -0.61
C PHE A 280 -8.24 -3.55 0.33
N MET A 281 -8.80 -3.84 1.51
CA MET A 281 -8.14 -4.70 2.50
C MET A 281 -7.94 -6.12 1.97
N ALA A 282 -8.95 -6.68 1.31
CA ALA A 282 -8.86 -7.99 0.67
C ALA A 282 -7.79 -8.01 -0.43
N ALA A 283 -7.74 -6.99 -1.29
CA ALA A 283 -6.76 -6.87 -2.37
C ALA A 283 -5.33 -6.72 -1.84
N VAL A 284 -5.12 -5.96 -0.76
CA VAL A 284 -3.81 -5.81 -0.11
C VAL A 284 -3.32 -7.15 0.44
N LYS A 285 -4.17 -7.86 1.19
CA LYS A 285 -3.85 -9.19 1.72
C LYS A 285 -3.56 -10.18 0.60
N GLN A 286 -4.36 -10.17 -0.46
CA GLN A 286 -4.17 -11.05 -1.61
C GLN A 286 -2.86 -10.76 -2.35
N ASN A 287 -2.46 -9.50 -2.49
CA ASN A 287 -1.29 -9.10 -3.27
C ASN A 287 0.04 -9.18 -2.49
N TYR A 288 0.02 -8.85 -1.19
CA TYR A 288 1.23 -8.73 -0.36
C TYR A 288 1.31 -9.75 0.80
N GLY A 289 0.24 -10.53 1.02
CA GLY A 289 0.18 -11.59 2.01
C GLY A 289 -0.16 -11.12 3.44
N GLU A 290 -0.28 -12.07 4.36
CA GLU A 290 -0.78 -11.86 5.74
C GLU A 290 0.14 -11.01 6.64
N LYS A 291 1.40 -10.82 6.24
CA LYS A 291 2.43 -10.17 7.07
C LYS A 291 2.63 -8.69 6.75
N VAL A 292 1.93 -8.16 5.76
CA VAL A 292 2.02 -6.72 5.43
C VAL A 292 1.38 -5.92 6.56
N LEU A 293 2.12 -4.95 7.11
CA LEU A 293 1.61 -4.00 8.08
C LEU A 293 0.79 -2.94 7.35
N ILE A 294 -0.45 -2.72 7.78
CA ILE A 294 -1.31 -1.66 7.26
C ILE A 294 -1.56 -0.67 8.39
N GLN A 295 -0.94 0.50 8.29
CA GLN A 295 -1.14 1.61 9.20
C GLN A 295 -2.19 2.56 8.64
N PHE A 296 -3.29 2.72 9.37
CA PHE A 296 -4.30 3.73 9.11
C PHE A 296 -3.87 5.06 9.73
N GLU A 297 -3.99 6.15 8.96
CA GLU A 297 -3.63 7.51 9.35
C GLU A 297 -4.72 8.51 8.96
N ASP A 298 -5.01 9.45 9.87
CA ASP A 298 -5.82 10.64 9.58
C ASP A 298 -7.22 10.33 9.02
N PHE A 299 -7.80 9.20 9.43
CA PHE A 299 -9.22 8.87 9.22
C PHE A 299 -10.09 9.62 10.23
N ALA A 300 -11.35 9.91 9.90
CA ALA A 300 -12.30 10.39 10.90
C ALA A 300 -12.50 9.35 12.01
N ASN A 301 -12.70 9.83 13.25
CA ASN A 301 -12.71 8.99 14.44
C ASN A 301 -13.63 7.76 14.33
N HIS A 302 -14.85 7.92 13.83
CA HIS A 302 -15.80 6.82 13.69
C HIS A 302 -15.28 5.73 12.74
N ASN A 303 -14.80 6.11 11.56
CA ASN A 303 -14.18 5.20 10.60
C ASN A 303 -12.93 4.52 11.18
N ALA A 304 -12.08 5.28 11.87
CA ALA A 304 -10.85 4.76 12.45
C ALA A 304 -11.09 3.62 13.47
N PHE A 305 -12.06 3.79 14.38
CA PHE A 305 -12.45 2.75 15.34
C PHE A 305 -13.09 1.53 14.65
N ASP A 306 -13.99 1.75 13.70
CA ASP A 306 -14.67 0.66 12.99
C ASP A 306 -13.69 -0.18 12.16
N LEU A 307 -12.71 0.46 11.52
CA LEU A 307 -11.68 -0.24 10.76
C LEU A 307 -10.77 -1.09 11.64
N LEU A 308 -10.33 -0.52 12.77
CA LEU A 308 -9.50 -1.25 13.71
C LEU A 308 -10.24 -2.45 14.31
N ALA A 309 -11.51 -2.28 14.69
CA ALA A 309 -12.34 -3.36 15.22
C ALA A 309 -12.60 -4.47 14.19
N ARG A 310 -12.84 -4.09 12.92
CA ARG A 310 -13.16 -5.04 11.85
C ARG A 310 -11.94 -5.82 11.35
N TYR A 311 -10.78 -5.15 11.24
CA TYR A 311 -9.59 -5.74 10.61
C TYR A 311 -8.51 -6.18 11.60
N GLY A 312 -8.56 -5.77 12.87
CA GLY A 312 -7.56 -6.09 13.90
C GLY A 312 -7.31 -7.59 14.14
N THR A 313 -8.30 -8.45 13.86
CA THR A 313 -8.18 -9.90 14.02
C THR A 313 -7.80 -10.63 12.73
N THR A 314 -7.95 -9.97 11.58
CA THR A 314 -7.77 -10.59 10.26
C THR A 314 -6.54 -10.08 9.54
N HIS A 315 -6.02 -8.90 9.88
CA HIS A 315 -4.87 -8.27 9.23
C HIS A 315 -3.91 -7.75 10.31
N LEU A 316 -2.64 -7.60 9.94
CA LEU A 316 -1.69 -6.85 10.76
C LEU A 316 -1.95 -5.35 10.55
N VAL A 317 -2.85 -4.79 11.35
CA VAL A 317 -3.23 -3.38 11.28
C VAL A 317 -2.83 -2.60 12.52
N PHE A 318 -2.57 -1.32 12.34
CA PHE A 318 -2.28 -0.36 13.39
C PHE A 318 -2.90 0.98 13.02
N ASN A 319 -3.33 1.77 14.00
CA ASN A 319 -3.77 3.14 13.81
C ASN A 319 -3.01 4.06 14.80
N ASP A 320 -2.16 4.94 14.27
CA ASP A 320 -1.26 5.79 15.05
C ASP A 320 -2.01 6.85 15.87
N ASP A 321 -3.19 7.28 15.40
CA ASP A 321 -4.00 8.29 16.07
C ASP A 321 -4.72 7.76 17.32
N ILE A 322 -4.95 6.44 17.38
CA ILE A 322 -5.74 5.78 18.44
C ILE A 322 -4.85 4.95 19.37
N GLN A 323 -3.93 4.17 18.81
CA GLN A 323 -3.18 3.17 19.55
C GLN A 323 -1.85 3.78 19.99
N VAL A 324 -1.75 4.08 21.29
CA VAL A 324 -0.53 4.53 21.98
C VAL A 324 0.16 3.35 22.65
#